data_AF-A0A2S6TY73-F1
#
_entry.id   AF-A0A2S6TY73-F1
#
_cell.length_a   1.000
_cell.length_b   1.000
_cell.length_c   1.000
_cell.angle_alpha   90.00
_cell.angle_beta   90.00
_cell.angle_gamma   90.00
#
_symmetry.space_group_name_H-M   'P 1'
#
loop_
_entity.id
_entity.type
_entity.pdbx_description
1 polymer ?
#
loop_
_entity_poly.entity_id
_entity_poly.type
_entity_poly.pdbx_seq_one_letter_code
_entity_poly.pdbx_strand_id
1 'polypeptide(L)'
;MWLVFYKVAWVYVLSIFILVFPLYCIDWITNNNLVTYLWDSKAGAGALHLIGIIGVSWVIWDGHFTKDSRQEYMKSREEGKSQ
;
A
#
# COMPACT_ATOMS: atom_id res chain seq x y z
N MET A 1 14.57 1.35 -9.19
CA MET A 1 13.38 2.24 -9.37
C MET A 1 12.05 1.48 -9.53
N TRP A 2 11.95 0.50 -10.46
CA TRP A 2 10.77 -0.37 -10.59
C TRP A 2 10.42 -1.17 -9.33
N LEU A 3 11.43 -1.60 -8.56
CA LEU A 3 11.26 -2.29 -7.27
C LEU A 3 10.54 -1.43 -6.23
N VAL A 4 10.89 -0.15 -6.12
CA VAL A 4 10.25 0.79 -5.19
C VAL A 4 8.79 1.03 -5.58
N PHE A 5 8.52 1.21 -6.88
CA PHE A 5 7.16 1.34 -7.39
C PHE A 5 6.29 0.10 -7.07
N TYR A 6 6.82 -1.10 -7.34
CA TYR A 6 6.13 -2.35 -7.01
C TYR A 6 5.85 -2.49 -5.51
N LYS A 7 6.82 -2.15 -4.66
CA LYS A 7 6.67 -2.20 -3.21
C LYS A 7 5.64 -1.19 -2.70
N VAL A 8 5.59 0.03 -3.25
CA VAL A 8 4.55 1.02 -2.94
C VAL A 8 3.16 0.52 -3.35
N ALA A 9 3.01 0.00 -4.57
CA ALA A 9 1.75 -0.55 -5.04
C ALA A 9 1.29 -1.73 -4.18
N TRP A 10 2.22 -2.58 -3.73
CA TRP A 10 1.89 -3.67 -2.81
C TRP A 10 1.43 -3.16 -1.45
N VAL A 11 2.16 -2.24 -0.83
CA VAL A 11 1.76 -1.67 0.47
C VAL A 11 0.37 -1.05 0.35
N TYR A 12 0.10 -0.33 -0.73
CA TYR A 12 -1.19 0.28 -1.00
C TYR A 12 -2.33 -0.75 -1.00
N VAL A 13 -2.20 -1.83 -1.78
CA VAL A 13 -3.22 -2.89 -1.88
C VAL A 13 -3.34 -3.65 -0.57
N LEU A 14 -2.23 -3.92 0.12
CA LEU A 14 -2.22 -4.60 1.40
C LEU A 14 -2.94 -3.80 2.48
N SER A 15 -2.73 -2.48 2.54
CA SER A 15 -3.42 -1.60 3.49
C SER A 15 -4.93 -1.59 3.27
N ILE A 16 -5.37 -1.60 2.00
CA ILE A 16 -6.79 -1.75 1.67
C ILE A 16 -7.31 -3.13 2.12
N PHE A 17 -6.57 -4.19 1.83
CA PHE A 17 -6.95 -5.57 2.19
C PHE A 17 -7.11 -5.75 3.71
N ILE A 18 -6.17 -5.21 4.51
CA ILE A 18 -6.20 -5.29 5.98
C ILE A 18 -7.48 -4.66 6.54
N LEU A 19 -8.07 -3.66 5.88
CA LEU A 19 -9.32 -3.03 6.30
C LEU A 19 -10.56 -3.74 5.74
N VAL A 20 -10.52 -4.14 4.47
CA VAL A 20 -11.67 -4.78 3.81
C VAL A 20 -11.94 -6.18 4.36
N PHE A 21 -10.90 -6.95 4.71
CA PHE A 21 -11.07 -8.32 5.20
C PHE A 21 -11.87 -8.41 6.52
N PRO A 22 -11.55 -7.63 7.58
CA PRO A 22 -12.38 -7.60 8.78
C PRO A 22 -13.82 -7.15 8.51
N LEU A 23 -14.01 -6.15 7.64
CA LEU A 23 -15.35 -5.69 7.26
C LEU A 23 -16.15 -6.78 6.54
N TYR A 24 -15.49 -7.57 5.69
CA TYR A 24 -16.12 -8.73 5.05
C TYR A 24 -16.56 -9.77 6.07
N CYS A 25 -15.73 -10.07 7.08
CA CYS A 25 -16.11 -10.96 8.17
C CYS A 25 -17.30 -10.40 8.98
N ILE A 26 -17.34 -9.09 9.22
CA ILE A 26 -18.46 -8.44 9.90
C ILE A 26 -19.74 -8.55 9.06
N ASP A 27 -19.69 -8.19 7.78
CA ASP A 27 -20.81 -8.31 6.86
C ASP A 27 -21.39 -9.73 6.85
N TRP A 28 -20.52 -10.75 6.84
CA TRP A 28 -20.93 -12.15 6.93
C TRP A 28 -21.70 -12.48 8.22
N ILE A 29 -21.24 -11.96 9.37
CA ILE A 29 -21.83 -12.27 10.67
C ILE A 29 -23.12 -11.46 10.90
N THR A 30 -23.11 -10.19 10.53
CA THR A 30 -24.20 -9.25 10.84
C THR A 30 -25.20 -9.08 9.69
N ASN A 31 -24.97 -9.76 8.56
CA ASN A 31 -25.76 -9.65 7.34
C ASN A 31 -25.89 -8.20 6.84
N ASN A 32 -24.79 -7.45 6.96
CA ASN A 32 -24.68 -6.07 6.48
C ASN A 32 -24.07 -6.04 5.07
N ASN A 33 -24.14 -4.89 4.39
CA ASN A 33 -23.61 -4.66 3.05
C ASN A 33 -22.51 -3.57 3.04
N LEU A 34 -21.67 -3.52 4.08
CA LEU A 34 -20.63 -2.48 4.23
C LEU A 34 -19.56 -2.58 3.14
N VAL A 35 -19.12 -3.79 2.79
CA VAL A 35 -18.15 -4.03 1.71
C VAL A 35 -18.74 -3.61 0.37
N THR A 36 -20.00 -3.95 0.09
CA THR A 36 -20.69 -3.52 -1.14
C THR A 36 -20.75 -2.00 -1.22
N TYR A 37 -21.10 -1.32 -0.12
CA TYR A 37 -21.08 0.15 -0.05
C TYR A 37 -19.70 0.76 -0.33
N LEU A 38 -18.62 0.12 0.16
CA LEU A 38 -17.25 0.59 -0.10
C LEU A 38 -16.88 0.56 -1.57
N TRP A 39 -17.42 -0.39 -2.35
CA TRP A 39 -17.13 -0.53 -3.78
C TRP A 39 -18.09 0.25 -4.68
N ASP A 40 -19.37 0.36 -4.31
CA ASP A 40 -20.40 0.97 -5.16
C ASP A 40 -20.57 2.48 -4.95
N SER A 41 -20.15 3.01 -3.79
CA SER A 41 -20.25 4.43 -3.47
C SER A 41 -18.97 5.18 -3.81
N LYS A 42 -19.10 6.39 -4.38
CA LYS A 42 -17.97 7.31 -4.56
C LYS A 42 -17.28 7.66 -3.23
N ALA A 43 -18.05 7.77 -2.15
CA ALA A 43 -17.50 8.01 -0.82
C ALA A 43 -16.76 6.76 -0.29
N GLY A 44 -17.28 5.58 -0.59
CA GLY A 44 -16.65 4.29 -0.26
C GLY A 44 -15.30 4.11 -0.95
N ALA A 45 -15.27 4.31 -2.27
CA ALA A 45 -14.05 4.25 -3.07
C ALA A 45 -13.02 5.29 -2.59
N GLY A 46 -13.47 6.51 -2.26
CA GLY A 46 -12.62 7.54 -1.67
C GLY A 46 -12.01 7.12 -0.34
N ALA A 47 -12.78 6.48 0.54
CA ALA A 47 -12.28 5.95 1.81
C ALA A 47 -11.22 4.86 1.60
N LEU A 48 -11.45 3.92 0.67
CA LEU A 48 -10.47 2.89 0.30
C LEU A 48 -9.16 3.51 -0.21
N HIS A 49 -9.25 4.51 -1.09
CA HIS A 49 -8.07 5.18 -1.59
C HIS A 49 -7.29 5.91 -0.49
N LEU A 50 -8.00 6.56 0.44
CA LEU A 50 -7.38 7.24 1.58
C LEU A 50 -6.60 6.27 2.47
N ILE A 51 -7.17 5.10 2.76
CA ILE A 51 -6.50 4.07 3.57
C ILE A 51 -5.22 3.57 2.89
N GLY A 52 -5.29 3.30 1.58
CA GLY A 52 -4.10 2.93 0.80
C GLY A 52 -3.01 4.01 0.86
N ILE A 53 -3.38 5.29 0.76
CA ILE A 53 -2.44 6.42 0.86
C ILE A 53 -1.83 6.51 2.26
N ILE A 54 -2.64 6.39 3.32
CA ILE A 54 -2.16 6.41 4.72
C ILE A 54 -1.15 5.29 4.94
N GLY A 55 -1.45 4.07 4.49
CA GLY A 55 -0.56 2.92 4.63
C GLY A 55 0.79 3.12 3.94
N VAL A 56 0.77 3.59 2.68
CA VAL A 56 2.00 3.95 1.96
C VAL A 56 2.76 5.06 2.68
N SER A 57 2.07 6.11 3.14
CA SER A 57 2.70 7.25 3.83
C SER A 57 3.39 6.81 5.11
N TRP A 58 2.79 5.89 5.87
CA TRP A 58 3.39 5.33 7.08
C TRP A 58 4.70 4.59 6.79
N VAL A 59 4.70 3.72 5.77
CA VAL A 59 5.89 2.94 5.41
C VAL A 59 7.00 3.81 4.83
N ILE A 60 6.64 4.91 4.15
CA ILE A 60 7.61 5.95 3.73
C ILE A 60 8.18 6.68 4.94
N TRP A 61 7.33 7.11 5.87
CA TRP A 61 7.74 7.81 7.09
C TRP A 61 8.69 6.98 7.95
N ASP A 62 8.43 5.68 8.08
CA ASP A 62 9.29 4.73 8.82
C ASP A 62 10.64 4.44 8.12
N GLY A 63 10.87 5.04 6.94
CA GLY A 63 12.12 4.92 6.20
C GLY A 63 12.36 3.56 5.57
N HIS A 64 11.32 2.72 5.46
CA HIS A 64 11.41 1.39 4.87
C HIS A 64 11.70 1.43 3.36
N PHE A 65 11.48 2.58 2.71
CA PHE A 65 11.83 2.82 1.31
C PHE A 65 13.14 3.61 1.14
N THR A 66 13.51 4.47 2.11
CA THR A 66 14.74 5.27 2.05
C THR A 66 16.00 4.45 2.27
N LYS A 67 15.91 3.37 3.05
CA LYS A 67 17.00 2.39 3.22
C LYS A 67 17.27 1.61 1.92
N ASP A 68 16.22 1.12 1.28
CA ASP A 68 16.32 0.32 0.05
C ASP A 68 16.79 1.17 -1.15
N SER A 69 16.26 2.39 -1.30
CA SER A 69 16.66 3.28 -2.40
C SER A 69 18.13 3.71 -2.30
N ARG A 70 18.63 3.91 -1.07
CA ARG A 70 20.04 4.21 -0.81
C ARG A 70 20.95 3.02 -1.13
N GLN A 71 20.54 1.80 -0.81
CA GLN A 71 21.31 0.60 -1.15
C GLN A 71 21.36 0.37 -2.67
N GLU A 72 20.22 0.52 -3.37
CA GLU A 72 20.16 0.39 -4.84
C GLU A 72 21.04 1.46 -5.53
N TYR A 73 21.01 2.70 -5.04
CA TYR A 73 21.89 3.78 -5.52
C TYR A 73 23.38 3.50 -5.27
N MET A 74 23.76 3.01 -4.09
CA MET A 74 25.16 2.69 -3.80
C MET A 74 25.67 1.55 -4.68
N LYS A 75 24.86 0.52 -4.90
CA LYS A 75 25.21 -0.63 -5.76
C LYS A 75 25.44 -0.20 -7.22
N SER A 76 24.54 0.61 -7.79
CA SER A 76 24.72 1.14 -9.15
C SER A 76 25.94 2.05 -9.28
N ARG A 77 26.33 2.77 -8.22
CA ARG A 77 27.53 3.62 -8.19
C ARG A 77 28.83 2.81 -8.14
N GLU A 78 28.82 1.66 -7.47
CA GLU A 78 29.95 0.73 -7.43
C GLU A 78 30.13 -0.01 -8.75
N GLU A 79 29.03 -0.47 -9.36
CA GLU A 79 29.04 -1.12 -10.68
C GLU A 79 29.52 -0.16 -11.78
N GLY A 80 29.08 1.11 -11.75
CA GLY A 80 29.52 2.15 -12.70
C GLY A 80 30.95 2.66 -12.51
N LYS A 81 31.65 2.29 -11.43
CA LYS A 81 33.08 2.61 -11.22
C LYS A 81 34.02 1.47 -11.64
N SER A 82 33.49 0.33 -12.07
CA SER A 82 34.26 -0.84 -12.49
C SER A 82 34.53 -0.93 -14.00
N GLN A 83 34.11 0.09 -14.77
CA GLN A 83 34.50 0.34 -16.16
C GLN A 83 35.49 1.49 -16.24
#